data_AF-A0A7W5XL70-F1
#
_entry.id   AF-A0A7W5XL70-F1
#
_cell.length_a   1.000
_cell.length_b   1.000
_cell.length_c   1.000
_cell.angle_alpha   90.00
_cell.angle_beta   90.00
_cell.angle_gamma   90.00
#
_symmetry.space_group_name_H-M   'P 1'
#
loop_
_entity.id
_entity.type
_entity.pdbx_description
1 polymer ?
#
loop_
_entity_poly.entity_id
_entity_poly.type
_entity_poly.pdbx_seq_one_letter_code
_entity_poly.pdbx_strand_id
1 'polypeptide(L)'
;MIGAALGVPGHPSRPTIHIVVNRKLIPASKPDVVRRVEQSRRDFERETQSRRRMLKAINASMEGQLAASPDPLLEAINRQWDRLAVYHLLGRHRQPQPRPALRPVQPVGTDPKDWRVRHWQLDRNLRPVSNLHNAAAALRESPMLSGVIALDERQNAIVLREPLPFACSERFDFEMRRLRDTDLASLLEYLQAIGLSKLSLDDCRAAVRLIARENAWWPPDE
;
A
#
# COMPACT_ATOMS: atom_id res chain seq x y z
N MET A 1 -26.32 -4.03 12.62
CA MET A 1 -25.83 -2.64 12.60
C MET A 1 -24.71 -2.53 13.62
N ILE A 2 -23.46 -2.48 13.18
CA ILE A 2 -22.28 -2.35 14.06
C ILE A 2 -21.56 -1.07 13.63
N GLY A 3 -21.73 -0.02 14.43
CA GLY A 3 -21.03 1.26 14.24
C GLY A 3 -19.72 1.26 15.02
N ALA A 4 -18.59 1.30 14.31
CA ALA A 4 -17.27 1.47 14.90
C ALA A 4 -17.01 2.96 15.16
N ALA A 5 -16.94 3.33 16.44
CA ALA A 5 -16.53 4.65 16.88
C ALA A 5 -15.02 4.80 16.74
N LEU A 6 -14.58 5.68 15.82
CA LEU A 6 -13.19 6.11 15.72
C LEU A 6 -12.89 7.07 16.86
N GLY A 7 -12.15 6.59 17.86
CA GLY A 7 -11.66 7.41 18.97
C GLY A 7 -10.58 8.38 18.49
N VAL A 8 -10.88 9.68 18.54
CA VAL A 8 -9.90 10.75 18.34
C VAL A 8 -9.04 10.86 19.61
N PRO A 9 -7.70 10.79 19.53
CA PRO A 9 -6.85 10.95 20.70
C PRO A 9 -7.02 12.35 21.29
N GLY A 10 -7.43 12.42 22.56
CA GLY A 10 -7.69 13.67 23.28
C GLY A 10 -6.44 14.53 23.38
N HIS A 11 -6.56 15.80 22.99
CA HIS A 11 -5.53 16.80 23.24
C HIS A 11 -5.36 17.03 24.77
N PRO A 12 -4.13 17.09 25.29
CA PRO A 12 -3.90 17.38 26.70
C PRO A 12 -4.44 18.78 27.03
N SER A 13 -5.36 18.85 27.98
CA SER A 13 -5.91 20.10 28.50
C SER A 13 -4.78 21.01 29.01
N ARG A 14 -4.71 22.24 28.50
CA ARG A 14 -3.72 23.23 28.96
C ARG A 14 -3.87 23.47 30.47
N PRO A 15 -2.78 23.47 31.25
CA PRO A 15 -2.85 23.71 32.69
C PRO A 15 -3.39 25.11 32.98
N THR A 16 -4.48 25.18 33.74
CA THR A 16 -5.04 26.43 34.24
C THR A 16 -4.15 26.94 35.38
N ILE A 17 -3.41 28.01 35.15
CA ILE A 17 -2.60 28.64 36.19
C ILE A 17 -3.52 29.49 37.06
N HIS A 18 -3.81 29.01 38.28
CA HIS A 18 -4.54 29.77 39.28
C HIS A 18 -3.59 30.70 40.05
N ILE A 19 -3.59 31.99 39.71
CA ILE A 19 -2.85 32.99 40.47
C ILE A 19 -3.68 33.38 41.70
N VAL A 20 -3.33 32.82 42.86
CA VAL A 20 -3.94 33.18 44.14
C VAL A 20 -3.32 34.49 44.64
N VAL A 21 -4.02 35.61 44.42
CA VAL A 21 -3.59 36.92 44.92
C VAL A 21 -4.00 37.05 46.39
N ASN A 22 -3.02 36.95 47.30
CA ASN A 22 -3.25 37.06 48.74
C ASN A 22 -3.45 38.54 49.14
N ARG A 23 -4.71 38.97 49.28
CA ARG A 23 -5.10 40.38 49.54
C ARG A 23 -4.65 40.94 50.91
N LYS A 24 -4.12 40.13 51.82
CA LYS A 24 -3.79 40.55 53.20
C LYS A 24 -2.44 41.28 53.37
N LEU A 25 -1.68 41.51 52.30
CA LEU A 25 -0.32 42.11 52.37
C LEU A 25 -0.17 43.41 51.58
N ILE A 26 -1.25 44.15 51.31
CA ILE A 26 -1.14 45.46 50.65
C ILE A 26 -1.20 46.54 51.76
N PRO A 27 -0.05 47.08 52.22
CA PRO A 27 -0.08 48.28 53.05
C PRO A 27 -0.78 49.39 52.26
N ALA A 28 -1.54 50.26 52.95
CA ALA A 28 -2.26 51.38 52.34
C ALA A 28 -1.31 52.13 51.37
N SER A 29 -1.48 51.87 50.07
CA SER A 29 -0.55 52.34 49.07
C SER A 29 -0.67 53.85 49.00
N LYS A 30 0.48 54.54 49.01
CA LYS A 30 0.51 55.99 48.84
C LYS A 30 -0.25 56.34 47.54
N PRO A 31 -1.19 57.30 47.56
CA PRO A 31 -2.07 57.60 46.43
C PRO A 31 -1.30 57.88 45.13
N ASP A 32 -0.06 58.38 45.23
CA ASP A 32 0.82 58.63 44.08
C ASP A 32 1.27 57.36 43.36
N VAL A 33 1.48 56.25 44.10
CA VAL A 33 1.86 54.96 43.51
C VAL A 33 0.68 54.40 42.72
N VAL A 34 -0.54 54.49 43.27
CA VAL A 34 -1.76 54.05 42.57
C VAL A 34 -1.95 54.85 41.28
N ARG A 35 -1.79 56.18 41.34
CA ARG A 35 -1.88 57.05 40.14
C ARG A 35 -0.85 56.69 39.08
N ARG A 36 0.40 56.40 39.46
CA ARG A 36 1.44 55.97 38.50
C ARG A 36 1.10 54.62 37.85
N VAL A 37 0.64 53.65 38.64
CA VAL A 37 0.24 52.32 38.12
C VAL A 37 -0.95 52.44 37.17
N GLU A 38 -1.96 53.24 37.51
CA GLU A 38 -3.10 53.49 36.62
C GLU A 38 -2.68 54.20 35.33
N GLN A 39 -1.76 55.16 35.42
CA GLN A 39 -1.23 55.85 34.24
C GLN A 39 -0.46 54.88 33.33
N SER A 40 0.45 54.07 33.89
CA SER A 40 1.17 53.05 33.12
C SER A 40 0.23 52.02 32.47
N ARG A 41 -0.85 51.63 33.17
CA ARG A 41 -1.87 50.74 32.60
C ARG A 41 -2.56 51.37 31.40
N ARG A 42 -2.97 52.64 31.49
CA ARG A 42 -3.60 53.37 30.38
C ARG A 42 -2.67 53.51 29.19
N ASP A 43 -1.38 53.79 29.44
CA ASP A 43 -0.39 53.94 28.39
C ASP A 43 -0.12 52.58 27.68
N PHE A 44 -0.04 51.49 28.44
CA PHE A 44 0.07 50.14 27.87
C PHE A 44 -1.17 49.72 27.05
N GLU A 45 -2.38 50.05 27.52
CA GLU A 45 -3.61 49.80 26.78
C GLU A 45 -3.65 50.59 25.45
N ARG A 46 -3.22 51.86 25.46
CA ARG A 46 -3.09 52.70 24.24
C ARG A 46 -2.08 52.13 23.26
N GLU A 47 -0.91 51.72 23.75
CA GLU A 47 0.13 51.10 22.92
C GLU A 47 -0.37 49.80 22.29
N THR A 48 -1.03 48.94 23.07
CA THR A 48 -1.62 47.68 22.59
C THR A 48 -2.67 47.94 21.51
N GLN A 49 -3.54 48.94 21.70
CA GLN A 49 -4.53 49.32 20.69
C GLN A 49 -3.87 49.89 19.43
N SER A 50 -2.84 50.72 19.57
CA SER A 50 -2.06 51.26 18.45
C SER A 50 -1.42 50.14 17.63
N ARG A 51 -0.76 49.18 18.28
CA ARG A 51 -0.16 48.01 17.62
C ARG A 51 -1.19 47.14 16.91
N ARG A 52 -2.37 46.93 17.51
CA ARG A 52 -3.47 46.20 16.86
C ARG A 52 -3.97 46.92 15.60
N ARG A 53 -4.09 48.26 15.64
CA ARG A 53 -4.47 49.06 14.47
C ARG A 53 -3.42 48.98 13.37
N MET A 54 -2.14 49.07 13.72
CA MET A 54 -1.03 48.93 12.78
C MET A 54 -1.03 47.56 12.10
N LEU A 55 -1.14 46.47 12.88
CA LEU A 55 -1.20 45.11 12.32
C LEU A 55 -2.43 44.91 11.41
N LYS A 56 -3.59 45.47 11.81
CA LYS A 56 -4.79 45.43 10.97
C LYS A 56 -4.59 46.19 9.65
N ALA A 57 -3.89 47.33 9.68
CA ALA A 57 -3.58 48.10 8.48
C ALA A 57 -2.57 47.36 7.56
N ILE A 58 -1.54 46.73 8.14
CA ILE A 58 -0.59 45.90 7.39
C ILE A 58 -1.32 44.74 6.71
N ASN A 59 -2.17 44.01 7.46
CA ASN A 59 -2.93 42.90 6.90
C ASN A 59 -3.87 43.36 5.78
N ALA A 60 -4.62 44.46 5.98
CA ALA A 60 -5.49 44.99 4.94
C ALA A 60 -4.71 45.42 3.68
N SER A 61 -3.51 45.98 3.85
CA SER A 61 -2.63 46.31 2.73
C SER A 61 -2.14 45.07 1.98
N MET A 62 -1.76 44.01 2.70
CA MET A 62 -1.35 42.74 2.10
C MET A 62 -2.51 42.05 1.38
N GLU A 63 -3.71 42.03 1.98
CA GLU A 63 -4.92 41.50 1.35
C GLU A 63 -5.27 42.27 0.07
N GLY A 64 -5.15 43.60 0.08
CA GLY A 64 -5.33 44.42 -1.12
C GLY A 64 -4.32 44.13 -2.23
N GLN A 65 -3.04 43.90 -1.88
CA GLN A 65 -2.00 43.52 -2.83
C GLN A 65 -2.23 42.13 -3.42
N LEU A 66 -2.65 41.16 -2.60
CA LEU A 66 -2.98 39.81 -3.04
C LEU A 66 -4.24 39.77 -3.92
N ALA A 67 -5.22 40.64 -3.65
CA ALA A 67 -6.43 40.74 -4.47
C ALA A 67 -6.19 41.42 -5.83
N ALA A 68 -5.20 42.31 -5.93
CA ALA A 68 -4.97 43.12 -7.13
C ALA A 68 -4.16 42.41 -8.23
N SER A 69 -3.52 41.27 -7.94
CA SER A 69 -2.79 40.50 -8.95
C SER A 69 -3.03 39.01 -8.75
N PRO A 70 -4.02 38.42 -9.45
CA PRO A 70 -4.15 36.98 -9.48
C PRO A 70 -2.91 36.41 -10.18
N ASP A 71 -1.99 35.89 -9.39
CA ASP A 71 -0.82 35.20 -9.91
C ASP A 71 -1.31 34.03 -10.78
N PRO A 72 -1.05 34.04 -12.10
CA PRO A 72 -1.53 33.00 -13.00
C PRO A 72 -1.01 31.61 -12.60
N LEU A 73 0.12 31.54 -11.88
CA LEU A 73 0.64 30.30 -11.34
C LEU A 73 -0.25 29.76 -10.21
N LEU A 74 -0.70 30.64 -9.31
CA LEU A 74 -1.56 30.26 -8.19
C LEU A 74 -2.93 29.77 -8.70
N GLU A 75 -3.47 30.40 -9.74
CA GLU A 75 -4.70 29.96 -10.38
C GLU A 75 -4.54 28.58 -11.07
N ALA A 76 -3.40 28.34 -11.74
CA ALA A 76 -3.09 27.04 -12.32
C ALA A 76 -2.96 25.93 -11.26
N ILE A 77 -2.32 26.24 -10.13
CA ILE A 77 -2.20 25.33 -8.99
C ILE A 77 -3.59 25.00 -8.42
N ASN A 78 -4.43 26.00 -8.19
CA ASN A 78 -5.80 25.79 -7.67
C ASN A 78 -6.64 24.94 -8.63
N ARG A 79 -6.57 25.21 -9.95
CA ARG A 79 -7.23 24.37 -10.96
C ARG A 79 -6.75 22.92 -10.93
N GLN A 80 -5.47 22.68 -10.68
CA GLN A 80 -4.92 21.33 -10.55
C GLN A 80 -5.41 20.65 -9.27
N TRP A 81 -5.48 21.37 -8.16
CA TRP A 81 -6.06 20.88 -6.91
C TRP A 81 -7.53 20.53 -7.04
N ASP A 82 -8.33 21.37 -7.70
CA ASP A 82 -9.75 21.11 -7.95
C ASP A 82 -9.95 19.84 -8.79
N ARG A 83 -9.14 19.66 -9.84
CA ARG A 83 -9.14 18.42 -10.63
C ARG A 83 -8.84 17.20 -9.77
N LEU A 84 -7.79 17.26 -8.94
CA LEU A 84 -7.42 16.16 -8.05
C LEU A 84 -8.48 15.90 -6.97
N ALA A 85 -9.09 16.96 -6.43
CA ALA A 85 -10.19 16.86 -5.47
C ALA A 85 -11.40 16.18 -6.09
N VAL A 86 -11.77 16.52 -7.33
CA VAL A 86 -12.83 15.83 -8.09
C VAL A 86 -12.45 14.37 -8.32
N TYR A 87 -11.22 14.04 -8.72
CA TYR A 87 -10.77 12.65 -8.84
C TYR A 87 -10.82 11.89 -7.51
N HIS A 88 -10.47 12.51 -6.40
CA HIS A 88 -10.53 11.88 -5.07
C HIS A 88 -11.97 11.71 -4.58
N LEU A 89 -12.84 12.69 -4.80
CA LEU A 89 -14.27 12.64 -4.44
C LEU A 89 -15.00 11.59 -5.28
N LEU A 90 -14.79 11.58 -6.60
CA LEU A 90 -15.35 10.57 -7.51
C LEU A 90 -14.72 9.19 -7.30
N GLY A 91 -13.42 9.14 -6.97
CA GLY A 91 -12.66 7.92 -6.74
C GLY A 91 -13.04 7.19 -5.44
N ARG A 92 -13.52 7.91 -4.42
CA ARG A 92 -14.01 7.30 -3.16
C ARG A 92 -15.34 6.54 -3.31
N HIS A 93 -16.04 6.69 -4.44
CA HIS A 93 -17.27 5.96 -4.75
C HIS A 93 -17.14 4.88 -5.83
N ARG A 94 -15.94 4.65 -6.38
CA ARG A 94 -15.66 3.31 -6.88
C ARG A 94 -15.53 2.42 -5.66
N GLN A 95 -16.64 1.85 -5.21
CA GLN A 95 -16.56 0.65 -4.38
C GLN A 95 -15.51 -0.24 -5.05
N PRO A 96 -14.48 -0.70 -4.32
CA PRO A 96 -13.53 -1.65 -4.88
C PRO A 96 -14.40 -2.71 -5.53
N GLN A 97 -14.23 -2.92 -6.84
CA GLN A 97 -15.10 -3.85 -7.55
C GLN A 97 -15.15 -5.12 -6.70
N PRO A 98 -16.36 -5.62 -6.37
CA PRO A 98 -16.47 -6.77 -5.51
C PRO A 98 -15.54 -7.82 -6.08
N ARG A 99 -14.51 -8.19 -5.29
CA ARG A 99 -13.50 -9.13 -5.78
C ARG A 99 -14.28 -10.33 -6.29
N PRO A 100 -14.06 -10.78 -7.54
CA PRO A 100 -14.75 -11.95 -8.04
C PRO A 100 -14.62 -13.06 -6.98
N ALA A 101 -15.72 -13.74 -6.70
CA ALA A 101 -15.72 -14.79 -5.69
C ALA A 101 -14.57 -15.76 -5.98
N LEU A 102 -13.72 -16.01 -4.98
CA LEU A 102 -12.63 -16.96 -5.13
C LEU A 102 -13.22 -18.30 -5.58
N ARG A 103 -12.67 -18.87 -6.65
CA ARG A 103 -13.11 -20.19 -7.12
C ARG A 103 -12.99 -21.18 -5.94
N PRO A 104 -14.04 -21.94 -5.62
CA PRO A 104 -13.98 -22.91 -4.53
C PRO A 104 -12.90 -23.93 -4.85
N VAL A 105 -11.90 -24.04 -3.96
CA VAL A 105 -10.84 -25.04 -4.07
C VAL A 105 -11.47 -26.40 -3.81
N GLN A 106 -11.42 -27.27 -4.82
CA GLN A 106 -11.88 -28.64 -4.67
C GLN A 106 -10.90 -29.40 -3.76
N PRO A 107 -11.40 -30.23 -2.81
CA PRO A 107 -10.54 -31.12 -2.05
C PRO A 107 -9.81 -32.08 -3.00
N VAL A 108 -8.60 -32.50 -2.63
CA VAL A 108 -7.88 -33.51 -3.40
C VAL A 108 -8.66 -34.83 -3.35
N GLY A 109 -8.83 -35.48 -4.49
CA GLY A 109 -9.51 -36.77 -4.56
C GLY A 109 -8.78 -37.86 -3.78
N THR A 110 -9.46 -38.95 -3.46
CA THR A 110 -8.87 -40.11 -2.75
C THR A 110 -8.23 -41.13 -3.69
N ASP A 111 -8.07 -40.82 -4.98
CA ASP A 111 -7.45 -41.73 -5.95
C ASP A 111 -5.96 -41.92 -5.61
N PRO A 112 -5.50 -43.14 -5.26
CA PRO A 112 -4.11 -43.40 -4.94
C PRO A 112 -3.14 -43.22 -6.11
N LYS A 113 -3.65 -43.08 -7.34
CA LYS A 113 -2.88 -42.75 -8.55
C LYS A 113 -2.69 -41.24 -8.74
N ASP A 114 -3.46 -40.41 -8.04
CA ASP A 114 -3.28 -38.97 -8.11
C ASP A 114 -2.01 -38.58 -7.36
N TRP A 115 -1.03 -38.07 -8.10
CA TRP A 115 0.26 -37.65 -7.55
C TRP A 115 0.08 -36.59 -6.45
N ARG A 116 -0.98 -35.78 -6.50
CA ARG A 116 -1.27 -34.76 -5.47
C ARG A 116 -1.44 -35.35 -4.08
N VAL A 117 -2.05 -36.54 -3.97
CA VAL A 117 -2.31 -37.21 -2.69
C VAL A 117 -1.03 -37.51 -1.92
N ARG A 118 0.07 -37.81 -2.62
CA ARG A 118 1.34 -38.21 -2.01
C ARG A 118 2.27 -37.03 -1.71
N HIS A 119 2.21 -35.99 -2.53
CA HIS A 119 3.20 -34.93 -2.53
C HIS A 119 2.69 -33.59 -2.00
N TRP A 120 1.37 -33.39 -1.89
CA TRP A 120 0.84 -32.13 -1.38
C TRP A 120 0.68 -32.10 0.14
N GLN A 121 1.10 -30.98 0.72
CA GLN A 121 0.74 -30.60 2.08
C GLN A 121 -0.71 -30.12 2.09
N LEU A 122 -1.53 -30.78 2.91
CA LEU A 122 -2.94 -30.48 3.08
C LEU A 122 -3.19 -29.77 4.43
N ASP A 123 -4.20 -28.91 4.46
CA ASP A 123 -4.71 -28.31 5.69
C ASP A 123 -5.61 -29.29 6.49
N ARG A 124 -6.16 -28.83 7.61
CA ARG A 124 -7.08 -29.62 8.46
C ARG A 124 -8.37 -30.04 7.74
N ASN A 125 -8.73 -29.39 6.64
CA ASN A 125 -9.91 -29.66 5.83
C ASN A 125 -9.57 -30.44 4.55
N LEU A 126 -8.38 -31.05 4.47
CA LEU A 126 -7.88 -31.78 3.30
C LEU A 126 -7.76 -30.91 2.04
N ARG A 127 -7.56 -29.61 2.19
CA ARG A 127 -7.33 -28.67 1.08
C ARG A 127 -5.84 -28.40 0.91
N PRO A 128 -5.35 -28.25 -0.33
CA PRO A 128 -3.95 -27.94 -0.56
C PRO A 128 -3.57 -26.57 -0.02
N VAL A 129 -2.45 -26.50 0.70
CA VAL A 129 -1.87 -25.25 1.16
C VAL A 129 -1.21 -24.54 -0.04
N SER A 130 -1.54 -23.27 -0.28
CA SER A 130 -0.91 -22.49 -1.35
C SER A 130 0.45 -21.95 -0.91
N ASN A 131 1.48 -22.79 -0.97
CA ASN A 131 2.85 -22.45 -0.57
C ASN A 131 3.88 -22.88 -1.63
N LEU A 132 5.12 -22.42 -1.44
CA LEU A 132 6.27 -22.78 -2.29
C LEU A 132 6.45 -24.30 -2.43
N HIS A 133 6.28 -25.05 -1.34
CA HIS A 133 6.48 -26.51 -1.34
C HIS A 133 5.53 -27.23 -2.30
N ASN A 134 4.22 -26.94 -2.22
CA ASN A 134 3.23 -27.56 -3.11
C ASN A 134 3.37 -27.08 -4.56
N ALA A 135 3.79 -25.84 -4.78
CA ALA A 135 4.10 -25.35 -6.13
C ALA A 135 5.30 -26.10 -6.73
N ALA A 136 6.39 -26.27 -5.98
CA ALA A 136 7.55 -27.05 -6.42
C ALA A 136 7.19 -28.53 -6.64
N ALA A 137 6.40 -29.13 -5.74
CA ALA A 137 5.90 -30.49 -5.92
C ALA A 137 5.07 -30.64 -7.20
N ALA A 138 4.23 -29.65 -7.52
CA ALA A 138 3.45 -29.65 -8.76
C ALA A 138 4.33 -29.59 -10.01
N LEU A 139 5.37 -28.77 -10.00
CA LEU A 139 6.32 -28.67 -11.11
C LEU A 139 7.20 -29.92 -11.26
N ARG A 140 7.48 -30.62 -10.15
CA ARG A 140 8.33 -31.83 -10.14
C ARG A 140 7.57 -33.09 -10.55
N GLU A 141 6.37 -33.28 -10.02
CA GLU A 141 5.63 -34.56 -10.08
C GLU A 141 4.49 -34.56 -11.10
N SER A 142 4.02 -33.38 -11.54
CA SER A 142 2.96 -33.33 -12.55
C SER A 142 3.48 -33.88 -13.88
N PRO A 143 2.80 -34.87 -14.49
CA PRO A 143 3.20 -35.42 -15.77
C PRO A 143 3.29 -34.40 -16.90
N MET A 144 2.58 -33.27 -16.77
CA MET A 144 2.54 -32.22 -17.81
C MET A 144 3.56 -31.11 -17.59
N LEU A 145 4.24 -31.06 -16.43
CA LEU A 145 5.16 -29.97 -16.06
C LEU A 145 6.56 -30.47 -15.70
N SER A 146 6.68 -31.73 -15.32
CA SER A 146 7.96 -32.36 -14.99
C SER A 146 8.90 -32.30 -16.19
N GLY A 147 10.12 -31.79 -15.97
CA GLY A 147 11.14 -31.63 -17.01
C GLY A 147 10.92 -30.47 -18.00
N VAL A 148 9.76 -29.80 -17.98
CA VAL A 148 9.44 -28.70 -18.92
C VAL A 148 10.31 -27.48 -18.68
N ILE A 149 10.63 -27.19 -17.41
CA ILE A 149 11.43 -26.02 -17.00
C ILE A 149 12.84 -26.50 -16.64
N ALA A 150 13.86 -25.85 -17.22
CA ALA A 150 15.27 -26.16 -16.96
C ALA A 150 16.11 -24.87 -16.81
N LEU A 151 17.26 -25.00 -16.16
CA LEU A 151 18.29 -23.97 -16.14
C LEU A 151 19.33 -24.29 -17.21
N ASP A 152 19.50 -23.40 -18.18
CA ASP A 152 20.65 -23.39 -19.09
C ASP A 152 21.85 -22.85 -18.30
N GLU A 153 22.79 -23.73 -17.95
CA GLU A 153 23.96 -23.35 -17.14
C GLU A 153 24.94 -22.46 -17.91
N ARG A 154 25.01 -22.56 -19.24
CA ARG A 154 25.90 -21.75 -20.08
C ARG A 154 25.44 -20.29 -20.11
N GLN A 155 24.14 -20.07 -20.24
CA GLN A 155 23.55 -18.72 -20.26
C GLN A 155 23.11 -18.24 -18.87
N ASN A 156 23.13 -19.13 -17.86
CA ASN A 156 22.53 -18.92 -16.55
C ASN A 156 21.09 -18.38 -16.64
N ALA A 157 20.30 -18.98 -17.54
CA ALA A 157 18.96 -18.55 -17.88
C ALA A 157 17.95 -19.69 -17.71
N ILE A 158 16.75 -19.37 -17.21
CA ILE A 158 15.66 -20.34 -17.12
C ILE A 158 15.00 -20.45 -18.49
N VAL A 159 14.96 -21.67 -19.02
CA VAL A 159 14.41 -22.01 -20.33
C VAL A 159 13.23 -22.96 -20.19
N LEU A 160 12.33 -22.89 -21.17
CA LEU A 160 11.27 -23.86 -21.39
C LEU A 160 11.72 -24.84 -22.47
N ARG A 161 11.79 -26.13 -22.13
CA ARG A 161 12.17 -27.22 -23.04
C ARG A 161 11.00 -27.74 -23.87
N GLU A 162 9.79 -27.58 -23.35
CA GLU A 162 8.53 -28.01 -23.97
C GLU A 162 7.47 -26.92 -23.82
N PRO A 163 6.43 -26.89 -24.67
CA PRO A 163 5.35 -25.93 -24.53
C PRO A 163 4.55 -26.19 -23.26
N LEU A 164 4.17 -25.12 -22.56
CA LEU A 164 3.31 -25.25 -21.37
C LEU A 164 1.94 -25.82 -21.78
N PRO A 165 1.35 -26.73 -20.99
CA PRO A 165 0.15 -27.48 -21.38
C PRO A 165 -1.09 -26.61 -21.65
N PHE A 166 -1.09 -25.41 -21.07
CA PHE A 166 -2.14 -24.39 -21.18
C PHE A 166 -1.83 -23.29 -22.22
N ALA A 167 -0.65 -23.30 -22.85
CA ALA A 167 -0.30 -22.40 -23.94
C ALA A 167 -0.80 -22.97 -25.27
N CYS A 168 -2.09 -22.79 -25.57
CA CYS A 168 -2.74 -23.38 -26.75
C CYS A 168 -2.09 -22.97 -28.09
N SER A 169 -1.46 -21.80 -28.17
CA SER A 169 -0.88 -21.27 -29.41
C SER A 169 0.47 -21.87 -29.80
N GLU A 170 1.17 -22.57 -28.90
CA GLU A 170 2.57 -22.95 -29.11
C GLU A 170 2.79 -24.45 -29.37
N ARG A 171 1.75 -25.24 -29.65
CA ARG A 171 1.87 -26.71 -29.67
C ARG A 171 2.59 -27.32 -30.87
N PHE A 172 2.65 -26.65 -32.02
CA PHE A 172 3.11 -27.27 -33.27
C PHE A 172 4.57 -26.98 -33.60
N ASP A 173 5.05 -25.76 -33.33
CA ASP A 173 6.40 -25.30 -33.68
C ASP A 173 7.11 -24.75 -32.43
N PHE A 174 7.09 -25.51 -31.33
CA PHE A 174 7.76 -25.07 -30.11
C PHE A 174 9.27 -25.24 -30.23
N GLU A 175 9.98 -24.12 -30.20
CA GLU A 175 11.43 -24.10 -30.02
C GLU A 175 11.77 -23.81 -28.55
N MET A 176 12.79 -24.49 -28.03
CA MET A 176 13.31 -24.22 -26.70
C MET A 176 13.66 -22.74 -26.57
N ARG A 177 13.09 -22.08 -25.56
CA ARG A 177 13.20 -20.63 -25.43
C ARG A 177 13.30 -20.20 -23.97
N ARG A 178 13.82 -19.00 -23.74
CA ARG A 178 13.84 -18.39 -22.42
C ARG A 178 12.41 -18.22 -21.87
N LEU A 179 12.24 -18.49 -20.58
CA LEU A 179 10.99 -18.27 -19.86
C LEU A 179 10.64 -16.78 -19.83
N ARG A 180 9.43 -16.44 -20.25
CA ARG A 180 8.89 -15.07 -20.28
C ARG A 180 7.98 -14.82 -19.08
N ASP A 181 7.71 -13.55 -18.78
CA ASP A 181 6.76 -13.19 -17.72
C ASP A 181 5.32 -13.65 -18.03
N THR A 182 4.95 -13.72 -19.31
CA THR A 182 3.66 -14.27 -19.74
C THR A 182 3.51 -15.75 -19.38
N ASP A 183 4.59 -16.52 -19.56
CA ASP A 183 4.61 -17.95 -19.21
C ASP A 183 4.45 -18.14 -17.70
N LEU A 184 5.13 -17.30 -16.91
CA LEU A 184 5.05 -17.32 -15.46
C LEU A 184 3.63 -16.97 -14.96
N ALA A 185 2.97 -15.99 -15.59
CA ALA A 185 1.60 -15.63 -15.28
C ALA A 185 0.62 -16.77 -15.62
N SER A 186 0.77 -17.39 -16.79
CA SER A 186 -0.05 -18.53 -17.19
C SER A 186 0.19 -19.77 -16.32
N LEU A 187 1.43 -20.02 -15.90
CA LEU A 187 1.77 -21.07 -14.95
C LEU A 187 1.15 -20.83 -13.57
N LEU A 188 1.19 -19.59 -13.09
CA LEU A 188 0.50 -19.21 -11.85
C LEU A 188 -1.01 -19.47 -11.94
N GLU A 189 -1.65 -19.09 -13.04
CA GLU A 189 -3.07 -19.33 -13.26
C GLU A 189 -3.39 -20.83 -13.27
N TYR A 190 -2.58 -21.64 -13.95
CA TYR A 190 -2.73 -23.09 -13.95
C TYR A 190 -2.59 -23.69 -12.55
N LEU A 191 -1.57 -23.30 -11.79
CA LEU A 191 -1.35 -23.77 -10.42
C LEU A 191 -2.51 -23.37 -9.48
N GLN A 192 -3.05 -22.17 -9.65
CA GLN A 192 -4.24 -21.73 -8.93
C GLN A 192 -5.48 -22.54 -9.32
N ALA A 193 -5.63 -22.87 -10.61
CA ALA A 193 -6.75 -23.66 -11.13
C ALA A 193 -6.74 -25.11 -10.62
N ILE A 194 -5.57 -25.73 -10.41
CA ILE A 194 -5.47 -27.10 -9.87
C ILE A 194 -5.63 -27.18 -8.35
N GLY A 195 -5.67 -26.04 -7.64
CA GLY A 195 -5.99 -25.99 -6.21
C GLY A 195 -5.18 -24.98 -5.38
N LEU A 196 -4.07 -24.43 -5.91
CA LEU A 196 -3.21 -23.48 -5.17
C LEU A 196 -3.74 -22.04 -5.25
N SER A 197 -5.03 -21.86 -4.97
CA SER A 197 -5.78 -20.61 -5.21
C SER A 197 -5.18 -19.31 -4.63
N LYS A 198 -4.38 -19.41 -3.57
CA LYS A 198 -3.76 -18.25 -2.89
C LYS A 198 -2.27 -18.11 -3.19
N LEU A 199 -1.73 -18.87 -4.14
CA LEU A 199 -0.32 -18.84 -4.49
C LEU A 199 0.03 -17.45 -5.04
N SER A 200 1.11 -16.86 -4.55
CA SER A 200 1.60 -15.57 -5.02
C SER A 200 2.50 -15.75 -6.26
N LEU A 201 2.70 -14.68 -7.02
CA LEU A 201 3.64 -14.67 -8.15
C LEU A 201 5.08 -14.91 -7.68
N ASP A 202 5.45 -14.40 -6.51
CA ASP A 202 6.79 -14.56 -5.95
C ASP A 202 7.07 -16.00 -5.51
N ASP A 203 6.09 -16.68 -4.89
CA ASP A 203 6.20 -18.10 -4.55
C ASP A 203 6.30 -18.97 -5.82
N CYS A 204 5.52 -18.64 -6.85
CA CYS A 204 5.60 -19.31 -8.15
C CYS A 204 6.99 -19.14 -8.77
N ARG A 205 7.53 -17.91 -8.79
CA ARG A 205 8.88 -17.61 -9.30
C ARG A 205 9.96 -18.34 -8.51
N ALA A 206 9.83 -18.43 -7.19
CA ALA A 206 10.74 -19.19 -6.33
C ALA A 206 10.69 -20.69 -6.64
N ALA A 207 9.49 -21.26 -6.84
CA ALA A 207 9.31 -22.66 -7.23
C ALA A 207 9.96 -22.96 -8.59
N VAL A 208 9.73 -22.10 -9.58
CA VAL A 208 10.32 -22.20 -10.92
C VAL A 208 11.85 -22.18 -10.85
N ARG A 209 12.44 -21.28 -10.06
CA ARG A 209 13.91 -21.22 -9.87
C ARG A 209 14.45 -22.49 -9.23
N LEU A 210 13.75 -23.03 -8.22
CA LEU A 210 14.15 -24.26 -7.55
C LEU A 210 14.17 -25.43 -8.53
N ILE A 211 13.07 -25.63 -9.28
CA ILE A 211 12.95 -26.74 -10.23
C ILE A 211 13.85 -26.58 -11.45
N ALA A 212 14.04 -25.36 -11.94
CA ALA A 212 14.99 -25.10 -13.03
C ALA A 212 16.41 -25.56 -12.65
N ARG A 213 16.83 -25.31 -11.40
CA ARG A 213 18.14 -25.77 -10.89
C ARG A 213 18.22 -27.28 -10.73
N GLU A 214 17.13 -27.93 -10.29
CA GLU A 214 17.06 -29.39 -10.23
C GLU A 214 17.17 -30.02 -11.63
N ASN A 215 16.62 -29.34 -12.64
CA ASN A 215 16.66 -29.73 -14.04
C ASN A 215 17.78 -28.99 -14.81
N ALA A 216 18.89 -28.65 -14.15
CA ALA A 216 19.99 -27.97 -14.81
C ALA A 216 20.50 -28.80 -16.00
N TRP A 217 20.76 -28.12 -17.11
CA TRP A 217 21.17 -28.73 -18.37
C TRP A 217 22.32 -27.93 -18.98
N TRP A 218 23.28 -28.68 -19.52
CA TRP A 218 24.42 -28.15 -20.26
C TRP A 218 24.22 -28.43 -21.75
N PRO A 219 24.03 -27.41 -22.61
CA PRO A 219 23.94 -27.62 -24.05
C PRO A 219 25.25 -28.16 -24.61
N PRO A 220 25.22 -29.08 -25.59
CA PRO A 220 26.44 -29.52 -26.28
C PRO A 220 27.11 -28.35 -27.00
N ASP A 221 28.43 -28.40 -27.14
CA ASP A 221 29.17 -27.43 -27.96
C ASP A 221 28.82 -27.66 -29.44
N GLU A 222 28.16 -26.68 -30.08
CA GLU A 222 27.95 -26.62 -31.53
C GLU A 222 29.23 -26.33 -32.31
#